data_AF-A0A397SAC3-F1
#
_entry.id   AF-A0A397SAC3-F1
#
_cell.length_a   1.000
_cell.length_b   1.000
_cell.length_c   1.000
_cell.angle_alpha   90.00
_cell.angle_beta   90.00
_cell.angle_gamma   90.00
#
_symmetry.space_group_name_H-M   'P 1'
#
loop_
_entity.id
_entity.type
_entity.pdbx_description
1 polymer ?
#
loop_
_entity_poly.entity_id
_entity_poly.type
_entity_poly.pdbx_seq_one_letter_code
_entity_poly.pdbx_strand_id
1 'polypeptide(L)'
;MNTLATGKRPWYNRPHNINLAKDICNGKRLVIPEDTPKFYAELMQQCWDNDPDKRPTASYLNEKLGEWIILICDDPNPSKISDENSVAEEKKRAFVFLK
;
A
#
# COMPACT_ATOMS: atom_id res chain seq x y z
N MET A 1 -1.25 -5.29 3.53
CA MET A 1 -1.18 -4.26 2.47
C MET A 1 0.18 -4.17 1.80
N ASN A 2 1.29 -3.93 2.51
CA ASN A 2 2.63 -3.85 1.86
C ASN A 2 3.01 -5.05 0.98
N THR A 3 2.70 -6.27 1.41
CA THR A 3 2.98 -7.48 0.61
C THR A 3 2.25 -7.47 -0.73
N LEU A 4 1.03 -6.92 -0.78
CA LEU A 4 0.24 -6.82 -2.01
C LEU A 4 0.84 -5.79 -2.96
N ALA A 5 1.32 -4.65 -2.43
CA ALA A 5 1.99 -3.63 -3.24
C ALA A 5 3.34 -4.12 -3.80
N THR A 6 4.15 -4.77 -2.96
CA THR A 6 5.55 -5.11 -3.31
C THR A 6 5.73 -6.50 -3.91
N GLY A 7 4.78 -7.42 -3.72
CA GLY A 7 4.94 -8.85 -4.01
C GLY A 7 6.00 -9.55 -3.14
N LYS A 8 6.53 -8.88 -2.11
CA LYS A 8 7.63 -9.38 -1.28
C LYS A 8 7.22 -9.48 0.18
N ARG A 9 7.84 -10.42 0.88
CA ARG A 9 7.71 -10.50 2.34
C ARG A 9 8.23 -9.19 2.96
N PRO A 10 7.50 -8.59 3.92
CA PRO A 10 8.00 -7.47 4.70
C PRO A 10 9.38 -7.80 5.28
N TRP A 11 10.35 -6.89 5.09
CA TRP A 11 11.72 -7.05 5.59
C TRP A 11 12.46 -8.29 5.06
N TYR A 12 12.12 -8.78 3.86
CA TYR A 12 12.72 -9.99 3.26
C TYR A 12 14.26 -9.99 3.19
N ASN A 13 14.88 -8.80 3.21
CA ASN A 13 16.33 -8.61 3.08
C ASN A 13 17.07 -8.59 4.43
N ARG A 14 16.43 -8.90 5.54
CA ARG A 14 17.06 -8.93 6.87
C ARG A 14 16.49 -10.02 7.78
N PRO A 15 17.22 -10.48 8.81
CA PRO A 15 16.71 -11.46 9.76
C PRO A 15 15.52 -10.94 10.57
N HIS A 16 14.54 -11.81 10.81
CA HIS A 16 13.38 -11.55 11.66
C HIS A 16 13.71 -11.84 13.14
N ASN A 17 14.55 -10.98 13.74
CA ASN A 17 15.04 -11.12 15.11
C ASN A 17 14.63 -9.94 16.01
N ILE A 18 15.06 -9.97 17.27
CA ILE A 18 14.73 -8.93 18.26
C ILE A 18 15.17 -7.52 17.84
N ASN A 19 16.24 -7.40 17.05
CA ASN A 19 16.70 -6.10 16.55
C ASN A 19 15.71 -5.52 15.52
N LEU A 20 15.11 -6.35 14.67
CA LEU A 20 14.02 -5.91 13.79
C LEU A 20 12.77 -5.52 14.58
N ALA A 21 12.41 -6.29 15.61
CA ALA A 21 11.27 -5.94 16.46
C ALA A 21 11.48 -4.57 17.13
N LYS A 22 12.67 -4.34 17.72
CA LYS A 22 13.04 -3.05 18.33
C LYS A 22 12.97 -1.90 17.34
N ASP A 23 13.54 -2.07 16.15
CA ASP A 23 13.47 -1.05 15.09
C ASP A 23 12.02 -0.66 14.76
N ILE A 24 11.13 -1.65 14.61
CA ILE A 24 9.70 -1.42 14.28
C ILE A 24 9.01 -0.67 15.42
N CYS A 25 9.24 -1.08 16.67
CA CYS A 25 8.73 -0.39 17.86
C CYS A 25 9.23 1.06 17.94
N ASN A 26 10.46 1.31 17.49
CA ASN A 26 11.06 2.65 17.41
C ASN A 26 10.61 3.45 16.19
N GLY A 27 9.57 3.01 15.47
CA GLY A 27 8.98 3.77 14.37
C GLY A 27 9.51 3.43 12.99
N LYS A 28 10.40 2.42 12.83
CA LYS A 28 10.83 1.99 11.50
C LYS A 28 9.64 1.44 10.70
N ARG A 29 9.48 1.90 9.46
CA ARG A 29 8.43 1.48 8.53
C ARG A 29 9.03 1.02 7.20
N LEU A 30 8.26 0.22 6.46
CA LEU A 30 8.65 -0.23 5.13
C LEU A 30 8.62 0.95 4.16
N VAL A 31 9.55 0.97 3.21
CA VAL A 31 9.53 1.92 2.11
C VAL A 31 8.36 1.55 1.19
N ILE A 32 7.51 2.52 0.91
CA ILE A 32 6.43 2.37 -0.07
C ILE A 32 7.05 2.57 -1.46
N PRO A 33 6.89 1.60 -2.39
CA PRO A 33 7.36 1.76 -3.75
C PRO A 33 6.72 2.96 -4.46
N GLU A 34 7.48 3.65 -5.31
CA GLU A 34 7.01 4.83 -6.05
C GLU A 34 5.90 4.50 -7.07
N ASP A 35 5.85 3.25 -7.54
CA ASP A 35 4.80 2.71 -8.40
C ASP A 35 3.55 2.28 -7.63
N THR A 36 3.46 2.53 -6.32
CA THR A 36 2.23 2.32 -5.55
C THR A 36 1.26 3.48 -5.80
N PRO A 37 -0.02 3.22 -6.16
CA PRO A 37 -1.02 4.28 -6.29
C PRO A 37 -1.10 5.14 -5.02
N LYS A 38 -1.23 6.45 -5.17
CA LYS A 38 -1.16 7.40 -4.05
C LYS A 38 -2.22 7.10 -2.98
N PHE A 39 -3.47 6.88 -3.38
CA PHE A 39 -4.54 6.51 -2.46
C PHE A 39 -4.21 5.25 -1.62
N TYR A 40 -3.53 4.26 -2.20
CA TYR A 40 -3.15 3.04 -1.50
C TYR A 40 -1.97 3.27 -0.56
N ALA A 41 -1.00 4.07 -0.99
CA ALA A 41 0.14 4.49 -0.17
C ALA A 41 -0.31 5.24 1.08
N GLU A 42 -1.28 6.15 0.95
CA GLU A 42 -1.86 6.89 2.07
C GLU A 42 -2.57 5.94 3.06
N LEU A 43 -3.33 4.97 2.56
CA LEU A 43 -3.98 3.98 3.43
C LEU A 43 -2.97 3.08 4.16
N MET A 44 -1.91 2.65 3.45
CA MET A 44 -0.80 1.92 4.08
C MET A 44 -0.19 2.71 5.23
N GLN A 45 0.00 4.02 5.04
CA GLN A 45 0.50 4.94 6.07
C GLN A 45 -0.40 5.03 7.29
N GLN A 46 -1.70 5.20 7.08
CA GLN A 46 -2.69 5.25 8.16
C GLN A 46 -2.73 3.94 8.97
N CYS A 47 -2.64 2.78 8.31
CA CYS A 47 -2.67 1.48 9.00
C CYS A 47 -1.52 1.23 9.97
N TRP A 48 -0.38 1.90 9.79
CA TRP A 48 0.79 1.75 10.66
C TRP A 48 1.22 3.06 11.30
N ASP A 49 0.27 3.99 11.50
CA ASP A 49 0.49 5.22 12.24
C ASP A 49 1.05 4.89 13.65
N ASN A 50 1.96 5.74 14.12
CA ASN A 50 2.54 5.60 15.45
C ASN A 50 1.48 5.83 16.52
N ASP A 51 0.53 6.72 16.25
CA ASP A 51 -0.65 6.94 17.07
C ASP A 51 -1.70 5.86 16.77
N PRO A 52 -2.02 4.95 17.73
CA PRO A 52 -3.00 3.90 17.52
C PRO A 52 -4.40 4.43 17.18
N ASP A 53 -4.76 5.61 17.68
CA ASP A 53 -6.11 6.19 17.50
C ASP A 53 -6.32 6.72 16.08
N LYS A 54 -5.23 6.99 15.35
CA LYS A 54 -5.27 7.37 13.92
C LYS A 54 -5.38 6.18 12.98
N ARG A 55 -5.26 4.94 13.49
CA ARG A 55 -5.34 3.75 12.66
C ARG A 55 -6.79 3.48 12.27
N PRO A 56 -7.08 3.17 11.01
CA PRO A 56 -8.42 2.89 10.57
C PRO A 56 -8.92 1.58 11.18
N THR A 57 -10.22 1.52 11.41
CA THR A 57 -10.88 0.30 11.84
C THR A 57 -10.97 -0.71 10.69
N ALA A 58 -11.12 -1.99 11.03
CA ALA A 58 -11.33 -3.04 10.03
C ALA A 58 -12.60 -2.79 9.18
N SER A 59 -13.66 -2.23 9.79
CA SER A 59 -14.89 -1.89 9.07
C SER A 59 -14.65 -0.80 8.01
N TYR A 60 -13.93 0.27 8.38
CA TYR A 60 -13.58 1.34 7.45
C TYR A 60 -12.72 0.80 6.29
N LEU A 61 -11.75 -0.07 6.59
CA LEU A 61 -10.92 -0.72 5.57
C LEU A 61 -11.76 -1.55 4.60
N ASN A 62 -12.69 -2.35 5.10
CA ASN A 62 -13.55 -3.19 4.27
C ASN A 62 -14.41 -2.34 3.32
N GLU A 63 -15.02 -1.27 3.83
CA GLU A 63 -15.81 -0.32 3.04
C GLU A 63 -14.96 0.34 1.95
N LYS A 64 -13.80 0.89 2.32
CA LYS A 64 -12.90 1.57 1.37
C LYS A 64 -12.37 0.65 0.29
N LEU A 65 -11.95 -0.56 0.65
CA LEU A 65 -11.46 -1.53 -0.33
C LEU A 65 -12.58 -1.97 -1.28
N GLY A 66 -13.81 -2.14 -0.78
CA GLY A 66 -14.97 -2.44 -1.62
C GLY A 66 -15.28 -1.31 -2.62
N GLU A 67 -15.29 -0.06 -2.15
CA GLU A 67 -15.46 1.12 -3.00
C GLU A 67 -14.43 1.16 -4.13
N TRP A 68 -13.15 0.92 -3.81
CA TRP A 68 -12.08 0.94 -4.82
C TRP A 68 -12.20 -0.18 -5.84
N ILE A 69 -12.61 -1.39 -5.42
CA ILE A 69 -12.84 -2.50 -6.36
C ILE A 69 -13.89 -2.10 -7.39
N ILE A 70 -15.00 -1.51 -6.96
CA ILE A 70 -16.07 -1.05 -7.86
C ILE A 70 -15.52 0.00 -8.83
N LEU A 71 -14.84 1.03 -8.31
CA LEU A 71 -14.31 2.12 -9.13
C LEU A 71 -13.23 1.68 -10.13
N ILE A 72 -12.45 0.64 -9.81
CA ILE A 72 -11.34 0.19 -10.65
C ILE A 72 -11.78 -0.88 -11.66
N CYS A 73 -12.70 -1.78 -11.28
CA CYS A 73 -13.04 -2.96 -12.06
C CYS A 73 -14.40 -2.88 -12.77
N ASP A 74 -15.37 -2.20 -12.17
CA ASP A 74 -16.79 -2.31 -12.57
C ASP A 74 -17.35 -0.98 -13.11
N ASP A 75 -16.82 0.17 -12.70
CA ASP A 75 -17.27 1.49 -13.17
C ASP A 75 -16.59 1.84 -14.51
N PRO A 76 -17.36 1.99 -15.61
CA PRO A 76 -16.80 2.42 -16.88
C PRO A 76 -16.43 3.91 -16.90
N ASN A 77 -16.85 4.70 -15.92
CA ASN A 77 -16.53 6.12 -15.84
C ASN A 77 -15.21 6.34 -15.10
N PRO A 78 -14.33 7.20 -15.62
CA PRO A 78 -13.09 7.52 -14.94
C PRO A 78 -13.37 8.24 -13.61
N SER A 79 -12.65 7.82 -12.59
CA SER A 79 -12.61 8.43 -11.27
C SER A 79 -11.16 8.70 -10.89
N LYS A 80 -10.94 9.56 -9.89
CA LYS A 80 -9.59 9.82 -9.39
C LYS A 80 -8.86 8.53 -8.96
N ILE A 81 -9.57 7.57 -8.38
CA ILE A 81 -9.00 6.29 -7.94
C ILE A 81 -8.61 5.42 -9.14
N SER A 82 -9.50 5.27 -10.14
CA SER A 82 -9.21 4.47 -11.33
C SER A 82 -8.08 5.09 -12.17
N ASP A 83 -8.03 6.42 -12.25
CA ASP A 83 -7.01 7.14 -12.99
C ASP A 83 -5.64 7.01 -12.30
N GLU A 84 -5.57 7.24 -10.99
CA GLU A 84 -4.34 7.04 -10.21
C GLU A 84 -3.85 5.59 -10.28
N ASN A 85 -4.76 4.62 -10.23
CA ASN A 85 -4.43 3.20 -10.37
C ASN A 85 -3.85 2.89 -11.77
N SER A 86 -4.47 3.41 -12.82
CA SER A 86 -4.02 3.19 -14.21
C SER A 86 -2.60 3.74 -14.43
N VAL A 87 -2.33 4.96 -13.97
CA VAL A 87 -1.00 5.57 -14.04
C VAL A 87 0.06 4.76 -13.28
N ALA A 88 -0.29 4.25 -12.10
CA ALA A 88 0.61 3.41 -11.32
C ALA A 88 0.93 2.09 -12.04
N GLU A 89 -0.06 1.44 -12.64
CA GLU A 89 0.14 0.20 -13.41
C GLU A 89 0.97 0.42 -14.67
N GLU A 90 0.81 1.55 -15.37
CA GLU A 90 1.68 1.93 -16.49
C GLU A 90 3.14 2.08 -16.07
N LYS A 91 3.39 2.80 -14.95
CA LYS A 91 4.74 2.93 -14.38
C LYS A 91 5.32 1.56 -14.04
N LYS A 92 4.55 0.72 -13.36
CA LYS A 92 4.97 -0.63 -12.98
C LYS A 92 5.35 -1.48 -14.19
N ARG A 93 4.54 -1.43 -15.27
CA ARG A 93 4.87 -2.09 -16.54
C ARG A 93 6.15 -1.54 -17.15
N ALA A 94 6.33 -0.22 -17.21
CA ALA A 94 7.55 0.39 -17.73
C ALA A 94 8.81 -0.07 -16.96
N PHE A 95 8.73 -0.19 -15.63
CA PHE A 95 9.83 -0.70 -14.81
C PHE A 95 10.12 -2.19 -15.01
N VAL A 96 9.13 -2.99 -15.42
CA VAL A 96 9.33 -4.40 -15.80
C VAL A 96 10.09 -4.52 -17.13
N PHE A 97 9.85 -3.62 -18.09
CA PHE A 97 10.56 -3.63 -19.38
C PHE A 97 11.97 -3.01 -19.34
N LEU A 98 12.31 -2.29 -18.28
CA LEU A 98 13.62 -1.65 -18.07
C LEU A 98 14.57 -2.45 -17.17
N LYS A 99 14.20 -3.68 -16.77
CA LYS A 99 15.03 -4.62 -15.99
C LYS A 99 15.20 -5.93 -16.75
#